data_AF-A0A7X7AMI9-F1
#
_entry.id   AF-A0A7X7AMI9-F1
#
_cell.length_a   1.000
_cell.length_b   1.000
_cell.length_c   1.000
_cell.angle_alpha   90.00
_cell.angle_beta   90.00
_cell.angle_gamma   90.00
#
_symmetry.space_group_name_H-M   'P 1'
#
loop_
_entity.id
_entity.type
_entity.pdbx_description
1 polymer ?
#
loop_
_entity_poly.entity_id
_entity_poly.type
_entity_poly.pdbx_seq_one_letter_code
_entity_poly.pdbx_strand_id
1 'polypeptide(L)' 'LSALASIVGPRKQTVMRDLYFQAVRPLSEYVRLAQENGSITD' A
#
# COMPACT_ATOMS: atom_id res chain seq x y z
N LEU A 1 -5.01 11.67 -14.40
CA LEU A 1 -5.00 10.27 -13.91
C LEU A 1 -3.90 10.15 -12.86
N SER A 2 -4.10 9.45 -11.74
CA SER A 2 -3.07 9.27 -10.71
C SER A 2 -2.01 8.25 -11.17
N ALA A 3 -0.73 8.48 -10.87
CA ALA A 3 0.37 7.55 -11.16
C ALA A 3 0.18 6.15 -10.52
N LEU A 4 -0.64 6.04 -9.47
CA LEU A 4 -1.00 4.74 -8.89
C LEU A 4 -1.99 3.95 -9.76
N ALA A 5 -2.86 4.64 -10.51
CA ALA A 5 -3.82 3.99 -11.40
C ALA A 5 -3.15 3.41 -12.66
N SER A 6 -1.92 3.81 -12.99
CA SER A 6 -1.12 3.18 -14.04
C SER A 6 -0.36 1.94 -13.58
N ILE A 7 -0.31 1.65 -12.27
CA ILE A 7 0.24 0.40 -11.75
C ILE A 7 -0.84 -0.67 -11.90
N VAL A 8 -0.47 -1.76 -12.59
CA VAL A 8 -1.39 -2.83 -12.97
C VAL A 8 -0.86 -4.15 -12.41
N GLY A 9 -1.66 -4.82 -11.58
CA GLY A 9 -1.30 -6.11 -11.01
C GLY A 9 -1.37 -7.26 -12.04
N PRO A 10 -0.95 -8.50 -11.67
CA PRO A 10 -0.92 -9.66 -12.56
C PRO A 10 -2.24 -9.98 -13.27
N ARG A 11 -3.36 -9.53 -12.69
CA ARG A 11 -4.73 -9.70 -13.22
C ARG A 11 -5.22 -8.53 -14.08
N LYS A 12 -4.33 -7.64 -14.52
CA LYS A 12 -4.68 -6.42 -15.26
C LYS A 12 -5.61 -5.44 -14.52
N GLN A 13 -5.66 -5.53 -13.20
CA GLN A 13 -6.44 -4.62 -12.37
C GLN A 13 -5.56 -3.47 -11.90
N THR A 14 -6.10 -2.25 -12.00
CA THR A 14 -5.44 -1.05 -11.48
C THR A 14 -5.37 -1.11 -9.96
N VAL A 15 -4.31 -0.55 -9.39
CA VAL A 15 -4.20 -0.43 -7.94
C VAL A 15 -5.26 0.56 -7.44
N MET A 16 -6.22 0.07 -6.66
CA MET A 16 -7.21 0.91 -6.00
C MET A 16 -6.57 1.59 -4.79
N ARG A 17 -6.77 2.91 -4.68
CA ARG A 17 -6.46 3.62 -3.44
C ARG A 17 -7.59 3.37 -2.45
N ASP A 18 -7.24 3.07 -1.21
CA ASP A 18 -8.22 3.07 -0.13
C ASP A 18 -8.64 4.53 0.15
N LEU A 19 -9.79 4.91 -0.40
CA LEU A 19 -10.36 6.26 -0.27
C LEU A 19 -10.90 6.54 1.14
N TYR A 20 -11.09 5.50 1.96
CA TYR A 20 -11.59 5.60 3.33
C TYR A 20 -10.51 5.33 4.36
N PHE A 21 -9.24 5.23 3.94
CA PHE A 21 -8.14 5.00 4.84
C PHE A 21 -8.03 6.13 5.87
N GLN A 22 -8.28 5.78 7.13
CA GLN A 22 -8.03 6.65 8.28
C GLN A 22 -6.82 6.10 9.02
N ALA A 23 -5.77 6.90 9.14
CA ALA A 23 -4.58 6.51 9.87
C ALA A 23 -4.91 6.39 11.38
N VAL A 24 -5.19 5.18 11.84
CA VAL A 24 -5.43 4.87 13.27
C VAL A 24 -4.14 4.78 14.08
N ARG A 25 -2.98 4.88 13.42
CA ARG A 25 -1.64 4.65 13.97
C ARG A 25 -0.61 5.55 13.27
N PRO A 26 0.53 5.86 13.91
CA PRO A 26 1.61 6.59 13.25
C PRO A 26 2.20 5.77 12.09
N LEU A 27 2.70 6.47 11.06
CA LEU A 27 3.27 5.83 9.86
C LEU A 27 4.41 4.85 10.18
N SER A 28 5.23 5.14 11.21
CA SER A 28 6.32 4.27 11.65
C SER A 28 5.84 2.88 12.07
N GLU A 29 4.64 2.76 12.64
CA GLU A 29 4.10 1.47 13.05
C GLU A 29 3.69 0.61 11.86
N TYR A 30 3.11 1.22 10.82
CA TYR A 30 2.82 0.52 9.57
C TYR A 30 4.08 0.00 8.90
N VAL A 31 5.17 0.78 8.91
CA VAL A 31 6.47 0.35 8.36
C VAL A 31 7.00 -0.85 9.14
N ARG A 32 7.01 -0.79 10.47
CA ARG A 32 7.46 -1.91 11.32
C ARG A 32 6.68 -3.19 11.03
N LEU A 33 5.34 -3.10 10.97
CA LEU A 33 4.48 -4.24 10.66
C LEU A 33 4.72 -4.80 9.26
N ALA A 34 4.96 -3.94 8.27
CA ALA A 34 5.22 -4.38 6.91
C ALA A 34 6.60 -5.06 6.76
N GLN A 35 7.61 -4.62 7.51
CA GLN A 35 8.91 -5.29 7.62
C GLN A 35 8.78 -6.65 8.33
N GLU A 36 8.07 -6.71 9.47
CA GLU A 36 7.83 -7.95 10.21
C GLU A 36 7.11 -9.01 9.38
N ASN A 37 6.15 -8.59 8.54
CA ASN A 37 5.41 -9.50 7.65
C ASN A 37 6.13 -9.79 6.32
N GLY A 38 7.33 -9.22 6.09
CA GLY A 38 8.09 -9.38 4.85
C GLY A 38 7.49 -8.69 3.62
N SER A 39 6.47 -7.85 3.80
CA SER A 39 5.85 -7.06 2.73
C SER A 39 6.76 -5.92 2.25
N ILE A 40 7.68 -5.45 3.10
CA ILE A 40 8.79 -4.57 2.72
C ILE A 40 10.08 -5.38 2.94
N THR A 41 10.79 -5.65 1.85
CA THR A 41 12.14 -6.20 1.88
C THR A 41 13.15 -5.05 1.89
N ASP A 42 14.27 -5.23 2.61
CA ASP A 42 15.38 -4.27 2.63
C ASP A 42 16.12 -4.21 1.28
#